data_AF-A0A953LQM2-F1
#
_entry.id   AF-A0A953LQM2-F1
#
_cell.length_a   1.000
_cell.length_b   1.000
_cell.length_c   1.000
_cell.angle_alpha   90.00
_cell.angle_beta   90.00
_cell.angle_gamma   90.00
#
_symmetry.space_group_name_H-M   'P 1'
#
loop_
_entity.id
_entity.type
_entity.pdbx_description
1 polymer ?
#
loop_
_entity_poly.entity_id
_entity_poly.type
_entity_poly.pdbx_seq_one_letter_code
_entity_poly.pdbx_strand_id
1 'polypeptide(L)'
;VFAQRGISISPLDDILLQSYVLDAGRQDHDVASLASRYLDHATIDFDTLIGSGKSRVTFDNIEIKKAAEYSAEDADVTLRLWQVLKPRLVGDRMASVYETLERPMVPVLARMEQRGISIDRQVLARLSGEFAKESERLEGEIQKIAGQPINPGSPKQLGDVLFGSLGLPGGTKTKTGAWSTSASILEELAEQGHELPQKILDWRQVSKLRSTYTDALPNYVNPKTQRVHTSYALAATTTGRLSSSEPNLQNIPIRTEQGRKIRRAFIAAKGNKLVSADYSQIELRLLAEVADVPTLRQAFKDGIDIHAMTASEMFGVPVKDMPGEIRRRAKAINFGIIYGISAFGLANQLGIEREEAGAYIKKYFERFPGIRAYMDETREFCREHGYVTTLFGRKCHYPDIKASNPSVRSFNERAAINARLQGSAADIIRRAMIRMEDALAKARLTAQMLLQVHDELVFEVPENEVERTLPVVKKVMVDAPHPAVQLHVPLQVDARAADNWDEAH
;
A
#
# COMPACT_ATOMS: atom_id res chain seq x y z
N VAL A 1 19.24 12.71 -13.94
CA VAL A 1 20.50 13.33 -14.42
C VAL A 1 21.21 12.51 -15.50
N PHE A 2 21.67 11.28 -15.23
CA PHE A 2 22.40 10.45 -16.21
C PHE A 2 21.54 9.98 -17.39
N ALA A 3 20.37 9.40 -17.13
CA ALA A 3 19.47 8.94 -18.19
C ALA A 3 19.02 10.07 -19.14
N GLN A 4 18.83 11.28 -18.62
CA GLN A 4 18.51 12.48 -19.41
C GLN A 4 19.65 12.89 -20.37
N ARG A 5 20.86 12.37 -20.16
CA ARG A 5 22.04 12.57 -21.03
C ARG A 5 22.36 11.30 -21.84
N GLY A 6 21.44 10.34 -21.91
CA GLY A 6 21.65 9.08 -22.63
C GLY A 6 22.62 8.11 -21.94
N ILE A 7 22.93 8.32 -20.66
CA ILE A 7 23.84 7.45 -19.90
C ILE A 7 23.01 6.52 -19.00
N SER A 8 23.15 5.22 -19.21
CA SER A 8 22.57 4.18 -18.36
C SER A 8 23.65 3.60 -17.44
N ILE A 9 23.42 3.63 -16.13
CA ILE A 9 24.35 3.06 -15.14
C ILE A 9 23.97 1.59 -14.93
N SER A 10 24.92 0.69 -15.20
CA SER A 10 24.80 -0.74 -14.91
C SER A 10 26.17 -1.43 -14.95
N PRO A 11 26.43 -2.45 -14.09
CA PRO A 11 25.64 -2.80 -12.92
C PRO A 11 25.77 -1.73 -11.82
N LEU A 12 24.79 -1.67 -10.92
CA LEU A 12 24.83 -0.81 -9.73
C LEU A 12 24.58 -1.64 -8.48
N ASP A 13 25.16 -1.22 -7.36
CA ASP A 13 24.76 -1.64 -6.03
C ASP A 13 24.23 -0.43 -5.25
N ASP A 14 23.31 -0.67 -4.33
CA ASP A 14 22.65 0.38 -3.54
C ASP A 14 22.70 0.01 -2.05
N ILE A 15 23.43 0.80 -1.26
CA ILE A 15 23.64 0.52 0.18
C ILE A 15 22.36 0.62 1.02
N LEU A 16 21.40 1.45 0.60
CA LEU A 16 20.12 1.58 1.28
C LEU A 16 19.32 0.30 1.05
N LEU A 17 19.32 -0.25 -0.16
CA LEU A 17 18.68 -1.54 -0.45
C LEU A 17 19.41 -2.72 0.20
N GLN A 18 20.75 -2.67 0.30
CA GLN A 18 21.52 -3.68 1.03
C GLN A 18 21.15 -3.69 2.52
N SER A 19 21.12 -2.51 3.16
CA SER A 19 20.69 -2.38 4.55
C SER A 19 19.24 -2.83 4.73
N TYR A 20 18.37 -2.44 3.81
CA TYR A 20 16.96 -2.76 3.86
C TYR A 20 16.70 -4.28 3.83
N VAL A 21 17.31 -5.04 2.92
CA VAL A 21 17.11 -6.50 2.91
C VAL A 21 17.68 -7.20 4.15
N LEU A 22 18.69 -6.61 4.78
CA LEU A 22 19.34 -7.19 5.96
C LEU A 22 18.53 -6.95 7.23
N ASP A 23 17.93 -5.76 7.36
CA ASP A 23 17.47 -5.26 8.65
C ASP A 23 16.10 -4.54 8.59
N ALA A 24 15.28 -4.74 7.54
CA ALA A 24 13.93 -4.18 7.42
C ALA A 24 13.09 -4.45 8.67
N GLY A 25 12.60 -3.36 9.30
CA GLY A 25 11.79 -3.41 10.53
C GLY A 25 12.59 -3.38 11.83
N ARG A 26 13.93 -3.35 11.78
CA ARG A 26 14.77 -3.15 12.97
C ARG A 26 15.14 -1.70 13.20
N GLN A 27 15.65 -1.02 12.17
CA GLN A 27 16.29 0.30 12.29
C GLN A 27 16.20 1.08 10.98
N ASP A 28 16.56 2.37 11.03
CA ASP A 28 16.58 3.25 9.86
C ASP A 28 17.70 2.89 8.87
N HIS A 29 17.47 3.24 7.61
CA HIS A 29 18.29 2.85 6.45
C HIS A 29 18.92 4.04 5.72
N ASP A 30 18.75 5.26 6.22
CA ASP A 30 19.39 6.45 5.65
C ASP A 30 20.91 6.45 5.90
N VAL A 31 21.66 7.14 5.04
CA VAL A 31 23.13 7.12 5.05
C VAL A 31 23.69 7.60 6.38
N ALA A 32 23.11 8.64 6.99
CA ALA A 32 23.59 9.19 8.26
C ALA A 32 23.43 8.17 9.40
N SER A 33 22.26 7.52 9.50
CA SER A 33 22.00 6.45 10.46
C SER A 33 22.94 5.25 10.26
N LEU A 34 23.24 4.89 9.01
CA LEU A 34 24.16 3.79 8.69
C LEU A 34 25.61 4.15 9.02
N ALA A 35 26.06 5.35 8.67
CA ALA A 35 27.41 5.83 8.95
C ALA A 35 27.69 5.88 10.46
N SER A 36 26.74 6.41 11.24
CA SER A 36 26.86 6.42 12.69
C SER A 36 26.95 5.01 13.26
N ARG A 37 26.10 4.09 12.79
CA ARG A 37 26.03 2.71 13.32
C ARG A 37 27.23 1.85 12.97
N TYR A 38 27.71 1.90 11.72
CA TYR A 38 28.74 0.98 11.23
C TYR A 38 30.14 1.59 11.20
N LEU A 39 30.24 2.92 11.16
CA LEU A 39 31.51 3.62 10.96
C LEU A 39 31.86 4.56 12.12
N ASP A 40 30.98 4.72 13.12
CA ASP A 40 31.08 5.74 14.18
C ASP A 40 31.35 7.15 13.60
N HIS A 41 30.69 7.44 12.48
CA HIS A 41 30.92 8.65 11.68
C HIS A 41 29.64 9.46 11.53
N ALA A 42 29.69 10.74 11.90
CA ALA A 42 28.60 11.68 11.67
C ALA A 42 28.80 12.37 10.32
N THR A 43 27.89 12.12 9.37
CA THR A 43 27.91 12.72 8.04
C THR A 43 27.50 14.20 8.09
N ILE A 44 27.95 14.97 7.10
CA ILE A 44 27.52 16.33 6.86
C ILE A 44 26.03 16.34 6.50
N ASP A 45 25.23 17.07 7.29
CA ASP A 45 23.79 17.21 7.04
C ASP A 45 23.55 18.13 5.84
N PHE A 46 22.79 17.65 4.85
CA PHE A 46 22.44 18.38 3.64
C PHE A 46 21.77 19.72 3.95
N ASP A 47 20.89 19.78 4.96
CA ASP A 47 20.17 21.00 5.31
C ASP A 47 21.10 22.07 5.92
N THR A 48 22.24 21.68 6.50
CA THR A 48 23.27 22.63 6.95
C THR A 48 24.01 23.27 5.78
N LEU A 49 24.09 22.58 4.63
CA LEU A 49 24.75 23.07 3.44
C LEU A 49 23.88 24.06 2.67
N ILE A 50 22.60 23.72 2.48
CA ILE A 50 21.70 24.50 1.64
C ILE A 50 20.79 25.46 2.42
N GLY A 51 20.79 25.39 3.76
CA GLY A 51 19.92 26.18 4.62
C GLY A 51 18.46 25.69 4.62
N SER A 52 17.61 26.36 5.40
CA SER A 52 16.21 25.95 5.61
C SER A 52 15.20 27.04 5.23
N GLY A 53 13.94 26.63 5.01
CA GLY A 53 12.83 27.55 4.75
C GLY A 53 13.07 28.48 3.55
N LYS A 54 12.82 29.78 3.73
CA LYS A 54 12.95 30.80 2.67
C LYS A 54 14.40 31.07 2.25
N SER A 55 15.38 30.72 3.08
CA SER A 55 16.80 30.90 2.76
C SER A 55 17.43 29.65 2.14
N ARG A 56 16.64 28.59 1.89
CA ARG A 56 17.11 27.38 1.23
C ARG A 56 17.58 27.69 -0.19
N VAL A 57 18.83 27.39 -0.51
CA VAL A 57 19.40 27.56 -1.85
C VAL A 57 19.47 26.23 -2.59
N THR A 58 19.61 26.28 -3.91
CA THR A 58 19.87 25.09 -4.72
C THR A 58 21.36 24.75 -4.72
N PHE A 59 21.71 23.47 -4.94
CA PHE A 59 23.09 22.97 -4.81
C PHE A 59 24.10 23.66 -5.75
N ASP A 60 23.64 24.18 -6.89
CA ASP A 60 24.43 24.97 -7.85
C ASP A 60 24.87 26.35 -7.31
N ASN A 61 24.26 26.82 -6.22
CA ASN A 61 24.61 28.07 -5.54
C ASN A 61 25.53 27.87 -4.32
N ILE A 62 26.02 26.65 -4.09
CA ILE A 62 26.93 26.33 -2.98
C ILE A 62 28.38 26.58 -3.38
N GLU A 63 29.18 27.09 -2.44
CA GLU A 63 30.62 27.24 -2.63
C GLU A 63 31.26 25.90 -3.00
N ILE A 64 32.07 25.89 -4.07
CA ILE A 64 32.68 24.67 -4.64
C ILE A 64 33.36 23.83 -3.55
N LYS A 65 34.09 24.46 -2.62
CA LYS A 65 34.79 23.73 -1.56
C LYS A 65 33.83 22.94 -0.66
N LYS A 66 32.72 23.54 -0.23
CA LYS A 66 31.72 22.89 0.61
C LYS A 66 30.95 21.82 -0.15
N ALA A 67 30.58 22.12 -1.40
CA ALA A 67 29.92 21.16 -2.27
C ALA A 67 30.81 19.92 -2.53
N ALA A 68 32.11 20.13 -2.75
CA ALA A 68 33.09 19.07 -2.94
C ALA A 68 33.28 18.23 -1.67
N GLU A 69 33.37 18.85 -0.49
CA GLU A 69 33.49 18.15 0.79
C GLU A 69 32.29 17.24 1.05
N TYR A 70 31.06 17.78 0.94
CA TYR A 70 29.83 17.01 1.07
C TYR A 70 29.75 15.85 0.06
N SER A 71 29.98 16.13 -1.22
CA SER A 71 29.86 15.12 -2.28
C SER A 71 30.92 14.02 -2.19
N ALA A 72 32.13 14.37 -1.75
CA ALA A 72 33.22 13.42 -1.55
C ALA A 72 32.98 12.54 -0.33
N GLU A 73 32.45 13.11 0.76
CA GLU A 73 32.05 12.34 1.94
C GLU A 73 30.95 11.33 1.60
N ASP A 74 29.90 11.74 0.90
CA ASP A 74 28.82 10.84 0.47
C ASP A 74 29.36 9.64 -0.32
N ALA A 75 30.32 9.88 -1.22
CA ALA A 75 30.96 8.82 -2.00
C ALA A 75 31.84 7.89 -1.16
N ASP A 76 32.67 8.44 -0.26
CA ASP A 76 33.55 7.66 0.64
C ASP A 76 32.74 6.82 1.63
N VAL A 77 31.79 7.45 2.33
CA VAL A 77 30.90 6.79 3.29
C VAL A 77 30.10 5.69 2.61
N THR A 78 29.57 5.95 1.41
CA THR A 78 28.84 4.92 0.65
C THR A 78 29.72 3.72 0.34
N LEU A 79 30.98 3.93 -0.09
CA LEU A 79 31.92 2.83 -0.36
C LEU A 79 32.25 2.04 0.90
N ARG A 80 32.52 2.72 2.02
CA ARG A 80 32.82 2.08 3.32
C ARG A 80 31.63 1.28 3.83
N LEU A 81 30.42 1.81 3.73
CA LEU A 81 29.18 1.09 4.06
C LEU A 81 28.98 -0.13 3.16
N TRP A 82 29.21 0.00 1.85
CA TRP A 82 29.14 -1.13 0.91
C TRP A 82 30.10 -2.26 1.30
N GLN A 83 31.34 -1.93 1.71
CA GLN A 83 32.32 -2.92 2.17
C GLN A 83 31.86 -3.70 3.41
N VAL A 84 31.01 -3.10 4.24
CA VAL A 84 30.42 -3.75 5.43
C VAL A 84 29.16 -4.54 5.07
N LEU A 85 28.25 -3.95 4.29
CA LEU A 85 26.93 -4.50 4.01
C LEU A 85 26.95 -5.59 2.94
N LYS A 86 27.78 -5.47 1.90
CA LYS A 86 27.84 -6.45 0.81
C LYS A 86 28.22 -7.86 1.29
N PRO A 87 29.25 -8.06 2.15
CA PRO A 87 29.55 -9.39 2.68
C PRO A 87 28.43 -9.96 3.57
N ARG A 88 27.73 -9.10 4.32
CA ARG A 88 26.59 -9.52 5.16
C ARG A 88 25.46 -10.13 4.34
N LEU A 89 25.23 -9.71 3.10
CA LEU A 89 24.21 -10.33 2.25
C LEU A 89 24.42 -11.85 2.11
N VAL A 90 25.67 -12.29 2.01
CA VAL A 90 26.00 -13.72 1.91
C VAL A 90 25.87 -14.37 3.29
N GLY A 91 26.47 -13.78 4.32
CA GLY A 91 26.44 -14.30 5.70
C GLY A 91 25.01 -14.49 6.25
N ASP A 92 24.14 -13.51 6.00
CA ASP A 92 22.76 -13.49 6.47
C ASP A 92 21.78 -14.16 5.48
N ARG A 93 22.30 -14.76 4.39
CA ARG A 93 21.56 -15.44 3.31
C ARG A 93 20.56 -14.55 2.57
N MET A 94 20.81 -13.25 2.51
CA MET A 94 19.96 -12.25 1.84
C MET A 94 20.41 -11.90 0.41
N ALA A 95 21.50 -12.49 -0.08
CA ALA A 95 22.00 -12.26 -1.44
C ALA A 95 20.93 -12.48 -2.52
N SER A 96 20.16 -13.58 -2.46
CA SER A 96 19.12 -13.86 -3.44
C SER A 96 18.01 -12.81 -3.45
N VAL A 97 17.58 -12.33 -2.27
CA VAL A 97 16.55 -11.28 -2.14
C VAL A 97 17.06 -9.98 -2.76
N TYR A 98 18.27 -9.57 -2.39
CA TYR A 98 18.88 -8.35 -2.94
C TYR A 98 19.07 -8.41 -4.46
N GLU A 99 19.72 -9.47 -4.95
CA GLU A 99 20.12 -9.60 -6.36
C GLU A 99 18.94 -9.83 -7.29
N THR A 100 17.85 -10.46 -6.80
CA THR A 100 16.72 -10.86 -7.67
C THR A 100 15.43 -10.06 -7.44
N LEU A 101 15.30 -9.32 -6.32
CA LEU A 101 14.08 -8.58 -5.97
C LEU A 101 14.31 -7.09 -5.76
N GLU A 102 15.44 -6.66 -5.18
CA GLU A 102 15.67 -5.24 -4.88
C GLU A 102 16.50 -4.54 -5.95
N ARG A 103 17.71 -5.02 -6.22
CA ARG A 103 18.64 -4.39 -7.15
C ARG A 103 18.06 -4.21 -8.56
N PRO A 104 17.34 -5.20 -9.14
CA PRO A 104 16.75 -5.03 -10.47
C PRO A 104 15.55 -4.07 -10.50
N MET A 105 14.95 -3.74 -9.35
CA MET A 105 13.82 -2.81 -9.30
C MET A 105 14.23 -1.35 -9.50
N VAL A 106 15.46 -0.98 -9.13
CA VAL A 106 15.98 0.39 -9.29
C VAL A 106 15.78 0.91 -10.72
N PRO A 107 16.29 0.23 -11.77
CA PRO A 107 16.10 0.70 -13.14
C PRO A 107 14.64 0.62 -13.61
N VAL A 108 13.83 -0.31 -13.09
CA VAL A 108 12.40 -0.44 -13.42
C VAL A 108 11.62 0.78 -12.92
N LEU A 109 11.76 1.10 -11.63
CA LEU A 109 11.10 2.27 -11.05
C LEU A 109 11.59 3.56 -11.67
N ALA A 110 12.89 3.72 -11.89
CA ALA A 110 13.44 4.90 -12.55
C ALA A 110 12.78 5.17 -13.92
N ARG A 111 12.49 4.11 -14.71
CA ARG A 111 11.77 4.25 -15.98
C ARG A 111 10.28 4.54 -15.80
N MET A 112 9.62 3.86 -14.86
CA MET A 112 8.21 4.11 -14.54
C MET A 112 7.97 5.56 -14.09
N GLU A 113 8.77 6.04 -13.16
CA GLU A 113 8.72 7.42 -12.67
C GLU A 113 9.00 8.43 -13.79
N GLN A 114 9.97 8.17 -14.66
CA GLN A 114 10.27 9.04 -15.81
C GLN A 114 9.11 9.12 -16.82
N ARG A 115 8.37 8.03 -17.03
CA ARG A 115 7.20 8.01 -17.92
C ARG A 115 6.06 8.84 -17.35
N GLY A 116 5.77 8.65 -16.06
CA GLY A 116 4.63 9.30 -15.39
C GLY A 116 3.27 8.94 -16.01
N ILE A 117 2.20 9.53 -15.49
CA ILE A 117 0.82 9.32 -15.97
C ILE A 117 0.16 10.63 -16.37
N SER A 118 -0.66 10.61 -17.43
CA SER A 118 -1.44 11.77 -17.88
C SER A 118 -2.70 11.94 -17.04
N ILE A 119 -3.06 13.20 -16.77
CA ILE A 119 -4.31 13.56 -16.09
C ILE A 119 -5.11 14.58 -16.93
N ASP A 120 -6.43 14.46 -16.89
CA ASP A 120 -7.37 15.44 -17.42
C ASP A 120 -7.66 16.53 -16.37
N ARG A 121 -7.07 17.70 -16.58
CA ARG A 121 -7.23 18.86 -15.68
C ARG A 121 -8.64 19.43 -15.70
N GLN A 122 -9.38 19.30 -16.80
CA GLN A 122 -10.74 19.83 -16.90
C GLN A 122 -11.71 18.96 -16.09
N VAL A 123 -11.53 17.64 -16.13
CA VAL A 123 -12.28 16.69 -15.29
C VAL A 123 -12.01 17.00 -13.81
N LEU A 124 -10.75 17.17 -13.41
CA LEU A 124 -10.41 17.52 -12.02
C LEU A 124 -10.97 18.87 -11.58
N ALA A 125 -10.93 19.89 -12.43
CA ALA A 125 -11.49 21.22 -12.12
C ALA A 125 -13.01 21.16 -11.92
N ARG A 126 -13.73 20.39 -12.75
CA ARG A 126 -15.18 20.16 -12.59
C ARG A 126 -15.48 19.44 -11.27
N LEU A 127 -14.75 18.37 -10.97
CA LEU A 127 -14.91 17.62 -9.72
C LEU A 127 -14.58 18.45 -8.49
N SER A 128 -13.57 19.32 -8.55
CA SER A 128 -13.27 20.28 -7.48
C SER A 128 -14.48 21.18 -7.20
N GLY A 129 -15.13 21.71 -8.23
CA GLY A 129 -16.35 22.51 -8.10
C GLY A 129 -17.55 21.72 -7.56
N GLU A 130 -17.72 20.45 -7.95
CA GLU A 130 -18.75 19.56 -7.40
C GLU A 130 -18.52 19.30 -5.90
N PHE A 131 -17.29 18.95 -5.52
CA PHE A 131 -16.93 18.69 -4.13
C PHE A 131 -16.99 19.96 -3.27
N ALA A 132 -16.68 21.12 -3.81
CA ALA A 132 -16.84 22.39 -3.11
C ALA A 132 -18.29 22.65 -2.71
N LYS A 133 -19.22 22.51 -3.66
CA LYS A 133 -20.66 22.67 -3.42
C LYS A 133 -21.19 21.65 -2.41
N GLU A 134 -20.75 20.40 -2.52
CA GLU A 134 -21.17 19.35 -1.60
C GLU A 134 -20.62 19.56 -0.18
N SER A 135 -19.36 20.00 -0.05
CA SER A 135 -18.78 20.38 1.25
C SER A 135 -19.54 21.55 1.88
N GLU A 136 -19.90 22.59 1.12
CA GLU A 136 -20.70 23.72 1.61
C GLU A 136 -22.10 23.27 2.06
N ARG A 137 -22.75 22.40 1.29
CA ARG A 137 -24.06 21.81 1.64
C ARG A 137 -23.98 21.04 2.95
N LEU A 138 -23.00 20.15 3.09
CA LEU A 138 -22.79 19.35 4.31
C LEU A 138 -22.42 20.23 5.50
N GLU A 139 -21.62 21.28 5.30
CA GLU A 139 -21.31 22.26 6.35
C GLU A 139 -22.57 22.97 6.86
N GLY A 140 -23.46 23.40 5.96
CA GLY A 140 -24.75 23.97 6.33
C GLY A 140 -25.64 23.01 7.13
N GLU A 141 -25.67 21.72 6.75
CA GLU A 141 -26.39 20.69 7.51
C GLU A 141 -25.77 20.46 8.90
N ILE A 142 -24.45 20.38 8.98
CA ILE A 142 -23.70 20.22 10.23
C ILE A 142 -24.00 21.37 11.18
N GLN A 143 -23.92 22.63 10.71
CA GLN A 143 -24.21 23.80 11.54
C GLN A 143 -25.68 23.85 12.00
N LYS A 144 -26.62 23.44 11.13
CA LYS A 144 -28.04 23.37 11.47
C LYS A 144 -28.32 22.33 12.56
N ILE A 145 -27.73 21.13 12.46
CA ILE A 145 -27.91 20.07 13.46
C ILE A 145 -27.20 20.44 14.77
N ALA A 146 -26.02 21.06 14.69
CA ALA A 146 -25.27 21.51 15.86
C ALA A 146 -25.92 22.69 16.61
N GLY A 147 -26.83 23.43 15.95
CA GLY A 147 -27.51 24.60 16.52
C GLY A 147 -26.61 25.83 16.71
N GLN A 148 -25.38 25.79 16.22
CA GLN A 148 -24.40 26.89 16.31
C GLN A 148 -23.41 26.85 15.14
N PRO A 149 -22.79 27.98 14.76
CA PRO A 149 -21.73 28.01 13.78
C PRO A 149 -20.52 27.20 14.26
N ILE A 150 -20.11 26.20 13.46
CA ILE A 150 -18.93 25.38 13.73
C ILE A 150 -18.16 25.13 12.45
N ASN A 151 -16.83 25.05 12.57
CA ASN A 151 -15.94 24.65 11.50
C ASN A 151 -15.76 23.11 11.55
N PRO A 152 -16.27 22.36 10.56
CA PRO A 152 -16.12 20.89 10.53
C PRO A 152 -14.65 20.43 10.39
N GLY A 153 -13.76 21.32 9.96
CA GLY A 153 -12.31 21.09 9.91
C GLY A 153 -11.60 21.24 11.25
N SER A 154 -12.28 21.65 12.33
CA SER A 154 -11.70 21.83 13.66
C SER A 154 -12.09 20.68 14.60
N PRO A 155 -11.20 19.69 14.85
CA PRO A 155 -11.49 18.58 15.76
C PRO A 155 -11.91 19.01 17.16
N LYS A 156 -11.36 20.15 17.63
CA LYS A 156 -11.70 20.73 18.93
C LYS A 156 -13.15 21.21 18.98
N GLN A 157 -13.56 22.04 18.02
CA GLN A 157 -14.95 22.53 17.97
C GLN A 157 -15.94 21.38 17.83
N LEU A 158 -15.66 20.42 16.95
CA LEU A 158 -16.50 19.23 16.79
C LEU A 158 -16.60 18.43 18.09
N GLY A 159 -15.48 18.19 18.77
CA GLY A 159 -15.46 17.47 20.03
C GLY A 159 -16.25 18.17 21.14
N ASP A 160 -16.12 19.49 21.24
CA ASP A 160 -16.85 20.31 22.22
C ASP A 160 -18.37 20.28 21.96
N VAL A 161 -18.80 20.27 20.69
CA VAL A 161 -20.23 20.13 20.35
C VAL A 161 -20.76 18.73 20.63
N LEU A 162 -20.06 17.69 20.15
CA LEU A 162 -20.53 16.30 20.25
C LEU A 162 -20.62 15.84 21.71
N PHE A 163 -19.56 16.06 22.48
CA PHE A 163 -19.45 15.50 23.84
C PHE A 163 -19.72 16.53 24.94
N GLY A 164 -19.61 17.82 24.62
CA GLY A 164 -19.96 18.91 25.55
C GLY A 164 -21.42 19.29 25.41
N SER A 165 -21.77 20.01 24.33
CA SER A 165 -23.11 20.59 24.14
C SER A 165 -24.22 19.55 23.96
N LEU A 166 -23.98 18.53 23.12
CA LEU A 166 -24.96 17.46 22.85
C LEU A 166 -24.86 16.29 23.85
N GLY A 167 -23.77 16.23 24.61
CA GLY A 167 -23.58 15.21 25.64
C GLY A 167 -23.61 13.77 25.14
N LEU A 168 -23.17 13.51 23.89
CA LEU A 168 -23.16 12.17 23.33
C LEU A 168 -22.23 11.24 24.14
N PRO A 169 -22.58 9.95 24.31
CA PRO A 169 -21.73 8.99 25.01
C PRO A 169 -20.45 8.66 24.22
N GLY A 170 -19.49 7.96 24.83
CA GLY A 170 -18.32 7.43 24.11
C GLY A 170 -17.16 8.40 23.84
N GLY A 171 -17.24 9.64 24.32
CA GLY A 171 -16.14 10.61 24.21
C GLY A 171 -14.87 10.15 24.92
N THR A 172 -13.75 10.13 24.21
CA THR A 172 -12.42 9.89 24.79
C THR A 172 -11.54 11.13 24.61
N LYS A 173 -10.67 11.42 25.57
CA LYS A 173 -9.74 12.56 25.47
C LYS A 173 -8.40 12.09 24.91
N THR A 174 -7.84 12.90 24.01
CA THR A 174 -6.48 12.76 23.50
C THR A 174 -5.46 13.14 24.59
N LYS A 175 -4.17 12.87 24.34
CA LYS A 175 -3.07 13.26 25.25
C LYS A 175 -3.03 14.78 25.54
N THR A 176 -3.59 15.60 24.65
CA THR A 176 -3.67 17.06 24.80
C THR A 176 -4.92 17.52 25.57
N GLY A 177 -5.76 16.59 26.05
CA GLY A 177 -6.98 16.89 26.81
C GLY A 177 -8.20 17.23 25.95
N ALA A 178 -8.05 17.39 24.65
CA ALA A 178 -9.15 17.61 23.71
C ALA A 178 -9.90 16.30 23.43
N TRP A 179 -11.21 16.39 23.19
CA TRP A 179 -12.02 15.26 22.75
C TRP A 179 -11.53 14.68 21.42
N SER A 180 -11.45 13.35 21.34
CA SER A 180 -11.13 12.62 20.13
C SER A 180 -12.34 12.59 19.22
N THR A 181 -12.16 12.99 17.96
CA THR A 181 -13.15 12.85 16.90
C THR A 181 -12.59 11.97 15.79
N SER A 182 -11.98 10.82 16.13
CA SER A 182 -11.49 9.87 15.13
C SER A 182 -12.64 9.32 14.28
N ALA A 183 -12.33 8.84 13.08
CA ALA A 183 -13.34 8.22 12.21
C ALA A 183 -14.11 7.11 12.94
N SER A 184 -13.40 6.23 13.66
CA SER A 184 -14.01 5.14 14.44
C SER A 184 -15.04 5.60 15.48
N ILE A 185 -14.79 6.71 16.19
CA ILE A 185 -15.71 7.23 17.20
C ILE A 185 -16.95 7.83 16.52
N LEU A 186 -16.74 8.54 15.41
CA LEU A 186 -17.85 9.12 14.65
C LEU A 186 -18.70 8.05 13.98
N GLU A 187 -18.09 6.96 13.49
CA GLU A 187 -18.76 5.81 12.89
C GLU A 187 -19.63 5.11 13.95
N GLU A 188 -19.09 4.83 15.14
CA GLU A 188 -19.85 4.23 16.25
C GLU A 188 -21.06 5.09 16.65
N LEU A 189 -20.89 6.41 16.76
CA LEU A 189 -22.00 7.31 17.07
C LEU A 189 -23.03 7.38 15.92
N ALA A 190 -22.59 7.32 14.67
CA ALA A 190 -23.49 7.27 13.52
C ALA A 190 -24.32 5.98 13.51
N GLU A 191 -23.71 4.84 13.84
CA GLU A 191 -24.39 3.54 13.97
C GLU A 191 -25.42 3.53 15.11
N GLN A 192 -25.18 4.29 16.18
CA GLN A 192 -26.14 4.53 17.26
C GLN A 192 -27.33 5.43 16.84
N GLY A 193 -27.34 5.92 15.59
CA GLY A 193 -28.42 6.72 15.02
C GLY A 193 -28.22 8.23 15.15
N HIS A 194 -27.03 8.69 15.55
CA HIS A 194 -26.75 10.12 15.63
C HIS A 194 -26.42 10.70 14.24
N GLU A 195 -27.26 11.62 13.76
CA GLU A 195 -27.12 12.20 12.42
C GLU A 195 -25.86 13.07 12.23
N LEU A 196 -25.49 13.86 13.26
CA LEU A 196 -24.37 14.79 13.18
C LEU A 196 -23.01 14.09 12.90
N PRO A 197 -22.63 13.02 13.62
CA PRO A 197 -21.44 12.23 13.31
C PRO A 197 -21.36 11.73 11.86
N GLN A 198 -22.47 11.22 11.31
CA GLN A 198 -22.51 10.76 9.92
C GLN A 198 -22.21 11.92 8.94
N LYS A 199 -22.84 13.07 9.15
CA LYS A 199 -22.60 14.26 8.31
C LYS A 199 -21.17 14.77 8.39
N ILE A 200 -20.55 14.70 9.58
CA ILE A 200 -19.13 15.04 9.76
C ILE A 200 -18.23 14.07 8.98
N LEU A 201 -18.52 12.77 9.01
CA LEU A 201 -17.78 11.76 8.24
C LEU A 201 -17.89 12.03 6.73
N ASP A 202 -19.10 12.27 6.24
CA ASP A 202 -19.35 12.60 4.83
C ASP A 202 -18.58 13.86 4.42
N TRP A 203 -18.62 14.92 5.24
CA TRP A 203 -17.90 16.16 4.98
C TRP A 203 -16.39 15.95 4.94
N ARG A 204 -15.83 15.19 5.89
CA ARG A 204 -14.39 14.88 5.93
C ARG A 204 -13.96 14.07 4.72
N GLN A 205 -14.80 13.13 4.26
CA GLN A 205 -14.53 12.35 3.06
C GLN A 205 -14.45 13.26 1.83
N VAL A 206 -15.47 14.10 1.60
CA VAL A 206 -15.50 15.03 0.44
C VAL A 206 -14.35 16.04 0.51
N SER A 207 -14.12 16.64 1.69
CA SER A 207 -13.05 17.61 1.92
C SER A 207 -11.66 17.01 1.69
N LYS A 208 -11.43 15.77 2.13
CA LYS A 208 -10.19 15.04 1.85
C LYS A 208 -10.04 14.75 0.36
N LEU A 209 -11.09 14.28 -0.31
CA LEU A 209 -11.07 13.98 -1.74
C LEU A 209 -10.72 15.21 -2.57
N ARG A 210 -11.27 16.37 -2.19
CA ARG A 210 -10.97 17.65 -2.83
C ARG A 210 -9.53 18.09 -2.59
N SER A 211 -9.17 18.28 -1.31
CA SER A 211 -7.86 18.82 -0.93
C SER A 211 -6.69 17.93 -1.36
N THR A 212 -6.85 16.61 -1.27
CA THR A 212 -5.78 15.64 -1.54
C THR A 212 -5.64 15.32 -3.02
N TYR A 213 -6.74 15.37 -3.80
CA TYR A 213 -6.73 14.92 -5.19
C TYR A 213 -7.12 16.01 -6.17
N THR A 214 -8.36 16.53 -6.15
CA THR A 214 -8.82 17.43 -7.22
C THR A 214 -8.05 18.74 -7.26
N ASP A 215 -7.70 19.28 -6.08
CA ASP A 215 -7.01 20.57 -5.97
C ASP A 215 -5.49 20.40 -6.03
N ALA A 216 -4.97 19.28 -5.53
CA ALA A 216 -3.53 19.04 -5.44
C ALA A 216 -2.93 18.40 -6.70
N LEU A 217 -3.57 17.39 -7.32
CA LEU A 217 -3.03 16.67 -8.48
C LEU A 217 -2.63 17.58 -9.64
N PRO A 218 -3.41 18.63 -10.02
CA PRO A 218 -3.00 19.54 -11.08
C PRO A 218 -1.67 20.25 -10.81
N ASN A 219 -1.30 20.45 -9.54
CA ASN A 219 -0.04 21.11 -9.16
C ASN A 219 1.17 20.18 -9.29
N TYR A 220 0.97 18.87 -9.41
CA TYR A 220 2.04 17.88 -9.63
C TYR A 220 2.35 17.66 -11.13
N VAL A 221 1.63 18.32 -12.04
CA VAL A 221 1.90 18.14 -13.47
C VAL A 221 3.20 18.82 -13.84
N ASN A 222 4.16 18.03 -14.30
CA ASN A 222 5.44 18.54 -14.74
C ASN A 222 5.26 19.36 -16.04
N PRO A 223 5.79 20.60 -16.10
CA PRO A 223 5.57 21.49 -17.24
C PRO A 223 6.24 21.02 -18.54
N LYS A 224 7.28 20.17 -18.45
CA LYS A 224 8.01 19.67 -19.63
C LYS A 224 7.33 18.46 -20.27
N THR A 225 6.88 17.52 -19.44
CA THR A 225 6.27 16.26 -19.91
C THR A 225 4.75 16.34 -19.99
N GLN A 226 4.12 17.31 -19.33
CA GLN A 226 2.68 17.42 -19.13
C GLN A 226 2.06 16.18 -18.44
N ARG A 227 2.86 15.47 -17.64
CA ARG A 227 2.46 14.27 -16.88
C ARG A 227 2.75 14.44 -15.39
N VAL A 228 2.08 13.64 -14.59
CA VAL A 228 2.33 13.50 -13.15
C VAL A 228 3.38 12.41 -12.95
N HIS A 229 4.42 12.70 -12.16
CA HIS A 229 5.51 11.79 -11.85
C HIS A 229 5.50 11.54 -10.34
N THR A 230 4.91 10.42 -9.92
CA THR A 230 4.96 9.99 -8.52
C THR A 230 6.34 9.43 -8.18
N SER A 231 6.74 9.53 -6.93
CA SER A 231 7.98 8.96 -6.39
C SER A 231 7.66 7.66 -5.65
N TYR A 232 8.35 6.58 -5.99
CA TYR A 232 8.22 5.28 -5.35
C TYR A 232 9.39 5.02 -4.39
N ALA A 233 9.08 4.60 -3.16
CA ALA A 233 10.11 4.21 -2.19
C ALA A 233 10.22 2.68 -2.10
N LEU A 234 11.42 2.15 -2.36
CA LEU A 234 11.73 0.72 -2.28
C LEU A 234 11.89 0.21 -0.85
N ALA A 235 12.51 1.02 0.02
CA ALA A 235 12.89 0.66 1.40
C ALA A 235 12.02 1.37 2.46
N ALA A 236 10.71 1.47 2.22
CA ALA A 236 9.81 2.21 3.12
C ALA A 236 8.97 1.32 4.05
N THR A 237 8.59 0.12 3.61
CA THR A 237 7.70 -0.77 4.37
C THR A 237 8.47 -2.01 4.82
N THR A 238 8.17 -2.59 5.99
CA THR A 238 8.84 -3.84 6.42
C THR A 238 8.54 -5.02 5.48
N THR A 239 7.37 -5.01 4.83
CA THR A 239 6.89 -6.14 4.02
C THR A 239 7.36 -6.12 2.57
N GLY A 240 8.10 -5.09 2.12
CA GLY A 240 8.55 -5.01 0.73
C GLY A 240 7.54 -4.39 -0.24
N ARG A 241 6.35 -3.98 0.23
CA ARG A 241 5.42 -3.19 -0.60
C ARG A 241 6.04 -1.84 -0.92
N LEU A 242 5.88 -1.41 -2.17
CA LEU A 242 6.21 -0.05 -2.57
C LEU A 242 5.29 0.92 -1.81
N SER A 243 5.79 2.11 -1.50
CA SER A 243 4.96 3.27 -1.17
C SER A 243 5.15 4.34 -2.24
N SER A 244 4.17 5.24 -2.35
CA SER A 244 4.17 6.33 -3.33
C SER A 244 3.95 7.66 -2.63
N SER A 245 4.67 8.70 -3.08
CA SER A 245 4.56 10.07 -2.60
C SER A 245 4.63 11.07 -3.76
N GLU A 246 4.22 12.31 -3.47
CA GLU A 246 4.36 13.48 -4.36
C GLU A 246 3.89 13.28 -5.82
N PRO A 247 2.63 12.83 -6.07
CA PRO A 247 1.55 12.57 -5.11
C PRO A 247 1.46 11.08 -4.72
N ASN A 248 0.81 10.77 -3.59
CA ASN A 248 0.53 9.39 -3.21
C ASN A 248 -0.64 8.82 -4.02
N LEU A 249 -0.31 8.08 -5.08
CA LEU A 249 -1.29 7.44 -5.97
C LEU A 249 -1.85 6.13 -5.42
N GLN A 250 -1.23 5.54 -4.40
CA GLN A 250 -1.73 4.32 -3.76
C GLN A 250 -2.99 4.55 -2.92
N ASN A 251 -3.20 5.78 -2.43
CA ASN A 251 -4.33 6.06 -1.55
C ASN A 251 -5.62 6.47 -2.27
N ILE A 252 -5.62 6.54 -3.61
CA ILE A 252 -6.80 6.95 -4.37
C ILE A 252 -7.93 5.93 -4.17
N PRO A 253 -9.07 6.32 -3.57
CA PRO A 253 -10.12 5.37 -3.24
C PRO A 253 -10.70 4.65 -4.46
N ILE A 254 -10.91 3.33 -4.32
CA ILE A 254 -11.33 2.45 -5.42
C ILE A 254 -12.83 2.16 -5.38
N ARG A 255 -13.38 2.04 -4.17
CA ARG A 255 -14.72 1.49 -3.94
C ARG A 255 -15.83 2.54 -3.87
N THR A 256 -15.46 3.81 -3.72
CA THR A 256 -16.42 4.92 -3.59
C THR A 256 -16.66 5.55 -4.96
N GLU A 257 -17.89 5.99 -5.22
CA GLU A 257 -18.22 6.66 -6.48
C GLU A 257 -17.35 7.91 -6.69
N GLN A 258 -17.09 8.69 -5.63
CA GLN A 258 -16.22 9.86 -5.73
C GLN A 258 -14.75 9.49 -6.04
N GLY A 259 -14.25 8.38 -5.48
CA GLY A 259 -12.92 7.87 -5.80
C GLY A 259 -12.80 7.42 -7.25
N ARG A 260 -13.82 6.71 -7.75
CA ARG A 260 -13.95 6.33 -9.17
C ARG A 260 -13.95 7.54 -10.09
N LYS A 261 -14.68 8.61 -9.73
CA LYS A 261 -14.65 9.88 -10.48
C LYS A 261 -13.23 10.47 -10.57
N ILE A 262 -12.44 10.42 -9.49
CA ILE A 262 -11.05 10.88 -9.52
C ILE A 262 -10.20 9.98 -10.44
N ARG A 263 -10.38 8.66 -10.40
CA ARG A 263 -9.67 7.72 -11.29
C ARG A 263 -9.95 7.98 -12.78
N ARG A 264 -11.16 8.43 -13.14
CA ARG A 264 -11.48 8.83 -14.53
C ARG A 264 -10.64 9.99 -15.04
N ALA A 265 -10.09 10.81 -14.15
CA ALA A 265 -9.19 11.89 -14.55
C ALA A 265 -7.83 11.37 -15.01
N PHE A 266 -7.44 10.13 -14.71
CA PHE A 266 -6.21 9.53 -15.21
C PHE A 266 -6.50 8.91 -16.58
N ILE A 267 -5.86 9.44 -17.61
CA ILE A 267 -6.18 9.14 -19.02
C ILE A 267 -4.94 8.65 -19.77
N ALA A 268 -5.17 7.89 -20.84
CA ALA A 268 -4.10 7.55 -21.79
C ALA A 268 -3.72 8.76 -22.67
N ALA A 269 -2.48 8.77 -23.15
CA ALA A 269 -2.12 9.68 -24.25
C ALA A 269 -2.90 9.34 -25.53
N LYS A 270 -3.04 10.32 -26.43
CA LYS A 270 -3.77 10.16 -27.70
C LYS A 270 -3.18 9.01 -28.53
N GLY A 271 -4.05 8.11 -29.00
CA GLY A 271 -3.68 6.91 -29.77
C GLY A 271 -3.27 5.71 -28.92
N ASN A 272 -3.31 5.86 -27.58
CA ASN A 272 -3.05 4.80 -26.62
C ASN A 272 -4.32 4.51 -25.80
N LYS A 273 -4.32 3.36 -25.12
CA LYS A 273 -5.26 2.97 -24.07
C LYS A 273 -4.49 2.75 -22.76
N LEU A 274 -5.16 2.95 -21.63
CA LEU A 274 -4.67 2.47 -20.35
C LEU A 274 -5.06 1.01 -20.21
N VAL A 275 -4.10 0.16 -19.87
CA VAL A 275 -4.34 -1.23 -19.47
C VAL A 275 -4.09 -1.33 -17.98
N SER A 276 -5.10 -1.78 -17.24
CA SER A 276 -4.94 -2.22 -15.86
C SER A 276 -4.86 -3.75 -15.85
N ALA A 277 -3.90 -4.29 -15.10
CA ALA A 277 -3.77 -5.71 -14.82
C ALA A 277 -3.63 -5.92 -13.31
N ASP A 278 -4.60 -6.58 -12.68
CA ASP A 278 -4.70 -6.75 -11.22
C ASP A 278 -4.68 -8.23 -10.85
N TYR A 279 -3.94 -8.58 -9.79
CA TYR A 279 -3.98 -9.94 -9.26
C TYR A 279 -5.26 -10.19 -8.47
N SER A 280 -6.11 -11.08 -8.97
CA SER A 280 -7.38 -11.41 -8.33
C SER A 280 -7.15 -12.17 -7.02
N GLN A 281 -7.26 -11.46 -5.89
CA GLN A 281 -7.21 -12.01 -4.53
C GLN A 281 -5.88 -12.72 -4.19
N ILE A 282 -4.75 -12.15 -4.59
CA ILE A 282 -3.42 -12.78 -4.41
C ILE A 282 -3.14 -13.21 -2.98
N GLU A 283 -3.47 -12.40 -1.98
CA GLU A 283 -3.19 -12.74 -0.57
C GLU A 283 -3.98 -13.96 -0.09
N LEU A 284 -5.22 -14.14 -0.56
CA LEU A 284 -6.03 -15.32 -0.22
C LEU A 284 -5.51 -16.59 -0.92
N ARG A 285 -5.03 -16.46 -2.15
CA ARG A 285 -4.36 -17.57 -2.87
C ARG A 285 -3.06 -17.97 -2.17
N LEU A 286 -2.27 -16.97 -1.75
CA LEU A 286 -1.05 -17.20 -0.99
C LEU A 286 -1.31 -17.79 0.39
N LEU A 287 -2.40 -17.41 1.06
CA LEU A 287 -2.79 -18.06 2.31
C LEU A 287 -3.07 -19.55 2.09
N ALA A 288 -3.83 -19.91 1.05
CA ALA A 288 -4.10 -21.31 0.73
C ALA A 288 -2.82 -22.10 0.40
N GLU A 289 -1.80 -21.44 -0.16
CA GLU A 289 -0.49 -22.02 -0.39
C GLU A 289 0.30 -22.18 0.93
N VAL A 290 0.54 -21.09 1.65
CA VAL A 290 1.44 -21.00 2.81
C VAL A 290 0.88 -21.74 4.03
N ALA A 291 -0.43 -21.72 4.22
CA ALA A 291 -1.09 -22.40 5.33
C ALA A 291 -1.51 -23.85 5.01
N ASP A 292 -1.11 -24.36 3.83
CA ASP A 292 -1.39 -25.72 3.35
C ASP A 292 -2.84 -26.15 3.60
N VAL A 293 -3.79 -25.45 2.98
CA VAL A 293 -5.23 -25.68 3.20
C VAL A 293 -5.85 -26.32 1.96
N PRO A 294 -5.94 -27.67 1.86
CA PRO A 294 -6.35 -28.36 0.63
C PRO A 294 -7.72 -27.94 0.12
N THR A 295 -8.66 -27.67 1.03
CA THR A 295 -10.02 -27.22 0.69
C THR A 295 -10.01 -25.85 -0.01
N LEU A 296 -9.21 -24.89 0.46
CA LEU A 296 -9.06 -23.59 -0.21
C LEU A 296 -8.31 -23.72 -1.53
N ARG A 297 -7.27 -24.56 -1.59
CA ARG A 297 -6.54 -24.81 -2.84
C ARG A 297 -7.46 -25.38 -3.92
N GLN A 298 -8.30 -26.34 -3.55
CA GLN A 298 -9.27 -26.95 -4.45
C GLN A 298 -10.34 -25.93 -4.88
N ALA A 299 -10.89 -25.14 -3.95
CA ALA A 299 -11.85 -24.09 -4.27
C ALA A 299 -11.31 -23.09 -5.31
N PHE A 300 -10.04 -22.68 -5.20
CA PHE A 300 -9.40 -21.82 -6.20
C PHE A 300 -9.19 -22.50 -7.55
N LYS A 301 -8.88 -23.80 -7.58
CA LYS A 301 -8.76 -24.58 -8.83
C LYS A 301 -10.10 -24.73 -9.54
N ASP A 302 -11.17 -24.89 -8.77
CA ASP A 302 -12.54 -25.06 -9.27
C ASP A 302 -13.22 -23.72 -9.59
N GLY A 303 -12.55 -22.57 -9.36
CA GLY A 303 -13.11 -21.24 -9.60
C GLY A 303 -14.25 -20.86 -8.65
N ILE A 304 -14.33 -21.48 -7.48
CA ILE A 304 -15.37 -21.23 -6.47
C ILE A 304 -15.06 -19.91 -5.75
N ASP A 305 -16.09 -19.07 -5.57
CA ASP A 305 -15.98 -17.87 -4.74
C ASP A 305 -15.76 -18.26 -3.27
N ILE A 306 -14.53 -18.08 -2.79
CA ILE A 306 -14.14 -18.44 -1.43
C ILE A 306 -14.88 -17.64 -0.35
N HIS A 307 -15.32 -16.41 -0.63
CA HIS A 307 -16.12 -15.65 0.33
C HIS A 307 -17.52 -16.23 0.44
N ALA A 308 -18.12 -16.60 -0.69
CA ALA A 308 -19.42 -17.27 -0.70
C ALA A 308 -19.33 -18.69 -0.11
N MET A 309 -18.23 -19.41 -0.36
CA MET A 309 -17.99 -20.71 0.26
C MET A 309 -17.87 -20.57 1.79
N THR A 310 -17.04 -19.65 2.30
CA THR A 310 -16.96 -19.42 3.74
C THR A 310 -18.31 -19.01 4.31
N ALA A 311 -19.02 -18.09 3.64
CA ALA A 311 -20.35 -17.66 4.06
C ALA A 311 -21.33 -18.83 4.15
N SER A 312 -21.30 -19.72 3.18
CA SER A 312 -22.21 -20.85 3.11
C SER A 312 -22.03 -21.79 4.28
N GLU A 313 -20.77 -22.08 4.60
CA GLU A 313 -20.39 -22.93 5.72
C GLU A 313 -20.67 -22.26 7.07
N MET A 314 -20.44 -20.94 7.18
CA MET A 314 -20.62 -20.19 8.42
C MET A 314 -22.10 -19.93 8.74
N PHE A 315 -22.88 -19.50 7.76
CA PHE A 315 -24.27 -19.05 7.92
C PHE A 315 -25.31 -20.08 7.46
N GLY A 316 -24.89 -21.21 6.89
CA GLY A 316 -25.81 -22.25 6.40
C GLY A 316 -26.61 -21.85 5.15
N VAL A 317 -26.14 -20.84 4.40
CA VAL A 317 -26.82 -20.33 3.20
C VAL A 317 -26.18 -20.92 1.95
N PRO A 318 -26.92 -21.40 0.93
CA PRO A 318 -26.31 -21.90 -0.29
C PRO A 318 -25.40 -20.86 -0.97
N VAL A 319 -24.29 -21.31 -1.57
CA VAL A 319 -23.38 -20.45 -2.38
C VAL A 319 -24.14 -19.83 -3.55
N LYS A 320 -25.01 -20.62 -4.19
CA LYS A 320 -25.87 -20.19 -5.29
C LYS A 320 -26.93 -19.22 -4.77
N ASP A 321 -27.09 -18.09 -5.45
CA ASP A 321 -28.08 -17.04 -5.13
C ASP A 321 -27.91 -16.42 -3.73
N MET A 322 -26.70 -16.49 -3.16
CA MET A 322 -26.39 -15.89 -1.88
C MET A 322 -26.63 -14.37 -1.88
N PRO A 323 -27.39 -13.83 -0.91
CA PRO A 323 -27.57 -12.40 -0.76
C PRO A 323 -26.22 -11.66 -0.66
N GLY A 324 -26.10 -10.55 -1.41
CA GLY A 324 -24.85 -9.78 -1.48
C GLY A 324 -24.35 -9.26 -0.13
N GLU A 325 -25.26 -8.97 0.81
CA GLU A 325 -24.92 -8.55 2.18
C GLU A 325 -24.24 -9.67 2.98
N ILE A 326 -24.74 -10.90 2.88
CA ILE A 326 -24.15 -12.08 3.53
C ILE A 326 -22.74 -12.33 3.01
N ARG A 327 -22.57 -12.25 1.68
CA ARG A 327 -21.24 -12.34 1.05
C ARG A 327 -20.30 -11.22 1.53
N ARG A 328 -20.79 -10.00 1.69
CA ARG A 328 -19.99 -8.86 2.19
C ARG A 328 -19.54 -9.07 3.63
N ARG A 329 -20.42 -9.59 4.50
CA ARG A 329 -20.07 -9.96 5.89
C ARG A 329 -19.01 -11.07 5.92
N ALA A 330 -19.18 -12.13 5.13
CA ALA A 330 -18.18 -13.19 5.05
C ALA A 330 -16.82 -12.71 4.49
N LYS A 331 -16.83 -11.76 3.56
CA LYS A 331 -15.61 -11.10 3.10
C LYS A 331 -14.89 -10.38 4.24
N ALA A 332 -15.61 -9.61 5.05
CA ALA A 332 -15.06 -8.95 6.23
C ALA A 332 -14.51 -9.96 7.24
N ILE A 333 -15.21 -11.08 7.46
CA ILE A 333 -14.75 -12.18 8.33
C ILE A 333 -13.45 -12.80 7.79
N ASN A 334 -13.41 -13.22 6.51
CA ASN A 334 -12.23 -13.84 5.91
C ASN A 334 -11.01 -12.94 6.09
N PHE A 335 -11.09 -11.68 5.61
CA PHE A 335 -9.96 -10.76 5.71
C PHE A 335 -9.62 -10.45 7.17
N GLY A 336 -10.61 -10.23 8.02
CA GLY A 336 -10.39 -9.99 9.45
C GLY A 336 -9.59 -11.13 10.10
N ILE A 337 -10.06 -12.37 9.96
CA ILE A 337 -9.41 -13.54 10.57
C ILE A 337 -8.00 -13.75 10.02
N ILE A 338 -7.83 -13.62 8.71
CA ILE A 338 -6.52 -13.77 8.04
C ILE A 338 -5.52 -12.75 8.56
N TYR A 339 -5.98 -11.53 8.83
CA TYR A 339 -5.14 -10.48 9.39
C TYR A 339 -5.00 -10.53 10.92
N GLY A 340 -5.47 -11.62 11.55
CA GLY A 340 -5.38 -11.83 12.99
C GLY A 340 -6.25 -10.89 13.81
N ILE A 341 -7.41 -10.48 13.29
CA ILE A 341 -8.37 -9.66 14.04
C ILE A 341 -8.81 -10.39 15.31
N SER A 342 -9.00 -9.65 16.40
CA SER A 342 -9.57 -10.20 17.63
C SER A 342 -11.10 -10.33 17.50
N ALA A 343 -11.72 -11.13 18.37
CA ALA A 343 -13.19 -11.20 18.44
C ALA A 343 -13.83 -9.82 18.68
N PHE A 344 -13.18 -8.96 19.48
CA PHE A 344 -13.60 -7.58 19.67
C PHE A 344 -13.51 -6.75 18.39
N GLY A 345 -12.39 -6.84 17.65
CA GLY A 345 -12.25 -6.12 16.39
C GLY A 345 -13.25 -6.58 15.33
N LEU A 346 -13.52 -7.90 15.28
CA LEU A 346 -14.50 -8.46 14.35
C LEU A 346 -15.93 -8.07 14.71
N ALA A 347 -16.26 -8.07 16.00
CA ALA A 347 -17.55 -7.60 16.52
C ALA A 347 -17.83 -6.17 16.08
N ASN A 348 -16.87 -5.26 16.28
CA ASN A 348 -16.98 -3.86 15.86
C ASN A 348 -17.12 -3.72 14.34
N GLN A 349 -16.36 -4.51 13.55
CA GLN A 349 -16.43 -4.43 12.10
C GLN A 349 -17.75 -4.95 11.52
N LEU A 350 -18.43 -5.86 12.21
CA LEU A 350 -19.67 -6.48 11.77
C LEU A 350 -20.92 -5.89 12.44
N GLY A 351 -20.77 -5.08 13.49
CA GLY A 351 -21.87 -4.59 14.31
C GLY A 351 -22.61 -5.72 15.04
N ILE A 352 -21.89 -6.70 15.58
CA ILE A 352 -22.44 -7.87 16.28
C ILE A 352 -21.87 -8.01 17.69
N GLU A 353 -22.49 -8.84 18.51
CA GLU A 353 -22.01 -9.13 19.86
C GLU A 353 -20.65 -9.85 19.85
N ARG A 354 -19.82 -9.55 20.87
CA ARG A 354 -18.47 -10.12 20.98
C ARG A 354 -18.47 -11.65 21.06
N GLU A 355 -19.47 -12.23 21.71
CA GLU A 355 -19.61 -13.68 21.83
C GLU A 355 -19.90 -14.34 20.47
N GLU A 356 -20.78 -13.72 19.67
CA GLU A 356 -21.09 -14.15 18.32
C GLU A 356 -19.87 -14.07 17.40
N ALA A 357 -19.12 -12.95 17.44
CA ALA A 357 -17.87 -12.81 16.70
C ALA A 357 -16.83 -13.89 17.11
N GLY A 358 -16.75 -14.22 18.41
CA GLY A 358 -15.90 -15.29 18.91
C GLY A 358 -16.30 -16.66 18.36
N ALA A 359 -17.60 -16.96 18.30
CA ALA A 359 -18.12 -18.18 17.71
C ALA A 359 -17.79 -18.29 16.21
N TYR A 360 -17.90 -17.19 15.47
CA TYR A 360 -17.50 -17.12 14.06
C TYR A 360 -16.02 -17.45 13.84
N ILE A 361 -15.13 -16.87 14.64
CA ILE A 361 -13.69 -17.15 14.57
C ILE A 361 -13.42 -18.64 14.88
N LYS A 362 -14.07 -19.18 15.91
CA LYS A 362 -13.91 -20.59 16.30
C LYS A 362 -14.33 -21.54 15.16
N LYS A 363 -15.55 -21.34 14.62
CA LYS A 363 -16.09 -22.15 13.51
C LYS A 363 -15.21 -22.07 12.26
N TYR A 364 -14.66 -20.89 11.96
CA TYR A 364 -13.73 -20.71 10.85
C TYR A 364 -12.45 -21.56 11.01
N PHE A 365 -11.85 -21.57 12.19
CA PHE A 365 -10.66 -22.39 12.45
C PHE A 365 -10.95 -23.89 12.54
N GLU A 366 -12.13 -24.30 13.01
CA GLU A 366 -12.57 -25.70 12.95
C GLU A 366 -12.68 -26.18 11.49
N ARG A 367 -13.14 -25.31 10.58
CA ARG A 367 -13.25 -25.62 9.15
C ARG A 367 -11.91 -25.56 8.42
N PHE A 368 -11.05 -24.61 8.79
CA PHE A 368 -9.75 -24.38 8.16
C PHE A 368 -8.61 -24.50 9.20
N PRO A 369 -8.36 -25.70 9.75
CA PRO A 369 -7.39 -25.89 10.83
C PRO A 369 -5.96 -25.51 10.41
N GLY A 370 -5.60 -25.68 9.13
CA GLY A 370 -4.30 -25.27 8.59
C GLY A 370 -4.01 -23.77 8.76
N ILE A 371 -5.04 -22.90 8.71
CA ILE A 371 -4.86 -21.46 8.92
C ILE A 371 -4.45 -21.18 10.38
N ARG A 372 -5.09 -21.84 11.34
CA ARG A 372 -4.71 -21.70 12.76
C ARG A 372 -3.30 -22.20 13.00
N ALA A 373 -2.97 -23.39 12.49
CA ALA A 373 -1.63 -23.97 12.59
C ALA A 373 -0.56 -23.01 12.03
N TYR A 374 -0.79 -22.46 10.84
CA TYR A 374 0.07 -21.46 10.22
C TYR A 374 0.25 -20.20 11.07
N MET A 375 -0.84 -19.65 11.63
CA MET A 375 -0.77 -18.45 12.46
C MET A 375 0.01 -18.72 13.74
N ASP A 376 -0.20 -19.88 14.36
CA ASP A 376 0.47 -20.28 15.59
C ASP A 376 1.97 -20.52 15.34
N GLU A 377 2.32 -21.29 14.32
CA GLU A 377 3.70 -21.54 13.88
C GLU A 377 4.43 -20.24 13.55
N THR A 378 3.79 -19.33 12.81
CA THR A 378 4.39 -18.05 12.43
C THR A 378 4.69 -17.18 13.65
N ARG A 379 3.80 -17.16 14.66
CA ARG A 379 4.04 -16.42 15.90
C ARG A 379 5.19 -17.03 16.70
N GLU A 380 5.22 -18.34 16.86
CA GLU A 380 6.30 -19.00 17.60
C GLU A 380 7.65 -18.85 16.91
N PHE A 381 7.70 -19.04 15.58
CA PHE A 381 8.91 -18.80 14.79
C PHE A 381 9.41 -17.36 14.96
N CYS A 382 8.51 -16.37 14.87
CA CYS A 382 8.87 -14.97 15.03
C CYS A 382 9.33 -14.65 16.45
N ARG A 383 8.73 -15.25 17.47
CA ARG A 383 9.20 -15.11 18.86
C ARG A 383 10.61 -15.69 19.01
N GLU A 384 10.88 -16.85 18.46
CA GLU A 384 12.21 -17.49 18.56
C GLU A 384 13.28 -16.68 17.81
N HIS A 385 13.01 -16.28 16.57
CA HIS A 385 14.02 -15.73 15.66
C HIS A 385 14.02 -14.20 15.56
N GLY A 386 12.95 -13.53 15.99
CA GLY A 386 12.77 -12.08 15.87
C GLY A 386 12.41 -11.59 14.45
N TYR A 387 12.05 -12.51 13.54
CA TYR A 387 11.61 -12.20 12.18
C TYR A 387 10.74 -13.32 11.60
N VAL A 388 10.09 -13.02 10.47
CA VAL A 388 9.43 -14.00 9.60
C VAL A 388 9.99 -13.90 8.18
N THR A 389 9.75 -14.92 7.36
CA THR A 389 10.21 -14.97 5.97
C THR A 389 9.08 -15.09 4.96
N THR A 390 9.23 -14.42 3.82
CA THR A 390 8.36 -14.58 2.64
C THR A 390 8.71 -15.86 1.88
N LEU A 391 7.86 -16.26 0.93
CA LEU A 391 8.12 -17.39 0.02
C LEU A 391 9.43 -17.25 -0.77
N PHE A 392 9.93 -16.03 -0.97
CA PHE A 392 11.16 -15.75 -1.71
C PHE A 392 12.35 -15.45 -0.80
N GLY A 393 12.19 -15.65 0.52
CA GLY A 393 13.27 -15.57 1.49
C GLY A 393 13.54 -14.18 2.07
N ARG A 394 12.72 -13.16 1.76
CA ARG A 394 12.83 -11.83 2.41
C ARG A 394 12.58 -12.00 3.90
N LYS A 395 13.43 -11.37 4.73
CA LYS A 395 13.23 -11.29 6.18
C LYS A 395 12.48 -10.01 6.54
N CYS A 396 11.44 -10.16 7.35
CA CYS A 396 10.67 -9.06 7.94
C CYS A 396 10.87 -9.11 9.46
N HIS A 397 11.61 -8.15 10.03
CA HIS A 397 11.97 -8.17 11.44
C HIS A 397 10.90 -7.51 12.33
N TYR A 398 10.72 -8.10 13.52
CA TYR A 398 9.77 -7.65 14.55
C TYR A 398 10.46 -7.71 15.92
N PRO A 399 11.35 -6.76 16.24
CA PRO A 399 12.13 -6.79 17.49
C PRO A 399 11.23 -6.78 18.74
N ASP A 400 10.05 -6.16 18.65
CA ASP A 400 9.09 -6.02 19.75
C ASP A 400 8.11 -7.20 19.87
N ILE A 401 8.36 -8.32 19.19
CA ILE A 401 7.53 -9.53 19.27
C ILE A 401 7.45 -10.13 20.69
N LYS A 402 8.43 -9.81 21.56
CA LYS A 402 8.46 -10.20 22.98
C LYS A 402 8.19 -9.04 23.94
N ALA A 403 7.64 -7.91 23.46
CA ALA A 403 7.38 -6.76 24.31
C ALA A 403 6.55 -7.15 25.55
N SER A 404 6.95 -6.62 26.71
CA SER A 404 6.22 -6.84 27.97
C SER A 404 4.81 -6.26 27.88
N ASN A 405 4.66 -5.12 27.21
CA ASN A 405 3.38 -4.48 26.91
C ASN A 405 2.51 -5.39 26.00
N PRO A 406 1.35 -5.87 26.48
CA PRO A 406 0.49 -6.77 25.70
C PRO A 406 0.02 -6.18 24.37
N SER A 407 -0.27 -4.88 24.31
CA SER A 407 -0.76 -4.23 23.09
C SER A 407 0.30 -4.17 22.01
N VAL A 408 1.55 -3.86 22.39
CA VAL A 408 2.70 -3.84 21.47
C VAL A 408 3.00 -5.25 20.98
N ARG A 409 2.99 -6.23 21.89
CA ARG A 409 3.19 -7.65 21.55
C ARG A 409 2.12 -8.17 20.58
N SER A 410 0.84 -7.98 20.88
CA SER A 410 -0.26 -8.41 20.01
C SER A 410 -0.30 -7.67 18.67
N PHE A 411 0.23 -6.45 18.57
CA PHE A 411 0.43 -5.79 17.28
C PHE A 411 1.51 -6.49 16.46
N ASN A 412 2.68 -6.76 17.04
CA ASN A 412 3.78 -7.43 16.35
C ASN A 412 3.42 -8.86 15.94
N GLU A 413 2.68 -9.60 16.76
CA GLU A 413 2.20 -10.94 16.42
C GLU A 413 1.29 -10.94 15.18
N ARG A 414 0.37 -9.97 15.08
CA ARG A 414 -0.49 -9.80 13.88
C ARG A 414 0.33 -9.34 12.68
N ALA A 415 1.23 -8.38 12.88
CA ALA A 415 2.09 -7.87 11.81
C ALA A 415 2.98 -8.98 11.22
N ALA A 416 3.53 -9.85 12.05
CA ALA A 416 4.34 -11.01 11.64
C ALA A 416 3.53 -12.02 10.80
N ILE A 417 2.31 -12.35 11.21
CA ILE A 417 1.40 -13.20 10.42
C ILE A 417 1.12 -12.58 9.05
N ASN A 418 0.86 -11.28 9.02
CA ASN A 418 0.53 -10.56 7.78
C ASN A 418 1.73 -10.42 6.86
N ALA A 419 2.92 -10.22 7.41
CA ALA A 419 4.15 -10.02 6.64
C ALA A 419 4.48 -11.18 5.71
N ARG A 420 4.26 -12.42 6.14
CA ARG A 420 4.53 -13.59 5.27
C ARG A 420 3.65 -13.57 4.02
N LEU A 421 2.38 -13.22 4.15
CA LEU A 421 1.43 -13.16 3.02
C LEU A 421 1.66 -11.91 2.17
N GLN A 422 1.61 -10.75 2.81
CA GLN A 422 1.71 -9.45 2.16
C GLN A 422 3.07 -9.26 1.49
N GLY A 423 4.15 -9.71 2.15
CA GLY A 423 5.49 -9.64 1.58
C GLY A 423 5.71 -10.63 0.45
N SER A 424 5.12 -11.82 0.51
CA SER A 424 5.16 -12.75 -0.63
C SER A 424 4.40 -12.18 -1.84
N ALA A 425 3.27 -11.50 -1.62
CA ALA A 425 2.57 -10.79 -2.70
C ALA A 425 3.43 -9.66 -3.30
N ALA A 426 4.09 -8.86 -2.45
CA ALA A 426 4.99 -7.81 -2.89
C ALA A 426 6.17 -8.36 -3.72
N ASP A 427 6.76 -9.48 -3.29
CA ASP A 427 7.85 -10.14 -4.01
C ASP A 427 7.39 -10.67 -5.38
N ILE A 428 6.18 -11.22 -5.48
CA ILE A 428 5.58 -11.67 -6.75
C ILE A 428 5.40 -10.49 -7.70
N ILE A 429 4.83 -9.38 -7.22
CA ILE A 429 4.62 -8.17 -8.03
C ILE A 429 5.97 -7.63 -8.53
N ARG A 430 6.98 -7.52 -7.66
CA ARG A 430 8.34 -7.10 -8.05
C ARG A 430 8.92 -7.99 -9.14
N ARG A 431 8.79 -9.31 -9.01
CA ARG A 431 9.25 -10.26 -10.04
C ARG A 431 8.52 -10.07 -11.35
N ALA A 432 7.21 -9.83 -11.33
CA ALA A 432 6.44 -9.51 -12.53
C ALA A 432 6.97 -8.22 -13.17
N MET A 433 7.18 -7.17 -12.38
CA MET A 433 7.69 -5.88 -12.84
C MET A 433 9.06 -5.98 -13.50
N ILE A 434 10.00 -6.69 -12.86
CA ILE A 434 11.37 -6.90 -13.37
C ILE A 434 11.37 -7.61 -14.73
N ARG A 435 10.44 -8.54 -14.95
CA ARG A 435 10.37 -9.37 -16.17
C ARG A 435 9.58 -8.75 -17.30
N MET A 436 8.78 -7.74 -17.01
CA MET A 436 7.73 -7.27 -17.92
C MET A 436 8.31 -6.66 -19.19
N GLU A 437 9.27 -5.76 -19.06
CA GLU A 437 9.80 -5.03 -20.22
C GLU A 437 10.52 -5.97 -21.20
N ASP A 438 11.31 -6.92 -20.70
CA ASP A 438 11.96 -7.94 -21.55
C ASP A 438 10.93 -8.81 -22.28
N ALA A 439 9.81 -9.15 -21.63
CA ALA A 439 8.75 -9.93 -22.25
C ALA A 439 8.03 -9.15 -23.36
N LEU A 440 7.72 -7.86 -23.11
CA LEU A 440 7.12 -6.96 -24.09
C LEU A 440 8.05 -6.74 -25.28
N ALA A 441 9.34 -6.52 -25.04
CA ALA A 441 10.35 -6.36 -26.08
C ALA A 441 10.47 -7.62 -26.97
N LYS A 442 10.51 -8.81 -26.37
CA LYS A 442 10.52 -10.10 -27.09
C LYS A 442 9.26 -10.28 -27.97
N ALA A 443 8.11 -9.82 -27.48
CA ALA A 443 6.85 -9.83 -28.21
C ALA A 443 6.73 -8.71 -29.26
N ARG A 444 7.74 -7.85 -29.40
CA ARG A 444 7.75 -6.65 -30.24
C ARG A 444 6.54 -5.75 -29.96
N LEU A 445 6.34 -5.46 -28.68
CA LEU A 445 5.31 -4.57 -28.16
C LEU A 445 5.98 -3.36 -27.52
N THR A 446 5.34 -2.21 -27.65
CA THR A 446 5.84 -0.91 -27.16
C THR A 446 5.12 -0.41 -25.93
N ALA A 447 4.22 -1.23 -25.36
CA ALA A 447 3.54 -1.00 -24.10
C ALA A 447 4.50 -0.53 -22.97
N GLN A 448 4.07 0.47 -22.22
CA GLN A 448 4.88 1.09 -21.18
C GLN A 448 4.21 0.95 -19.83
N MET A 449 4.91 0.35 -18.86
CA MET A 449 4.44 0.31 -17.48
C MET A 449 4.58 1.70 -16.86
N LEU A 450 3.48 2.21 -16.31
CA LEU A 450 3.37 3.55 -15.73
C LEU A 450 3.32 3.54 -14.21
N LEU A 451 2.42 2.73 -13.64
CA LEU A 451 2.15 2.72 -12.21
C LEU A 451 2.09 1.30 -11.65
N GLN A 452 2.43 1.19 -10.38
CA GLN A 452 2.13 0.07 -9.50
C GLN A 452 1.25 0.59 -8.36
N VAL A 453 0.05 0.02 -8.19
CA VAL A 453 -0.92 0.43 -7.17
C VAL A 453 -1.56 -0.82 -6.54
N HIS A 454 -1.34 -1.02 -5.23
CA HIS A 454 -1.76 -2.24 -4.53
C HIS A 454 -1.23 -3.53 -5.17
N ASP A 455 -2.08 -4.30 -5.83
CA ASP A 455 -1.75 -5.55 -6.51
C ASP A 455 -1.91 -5.41 -8.04
N GLU A 456 -2.05 -4.17 -8.53
CA GLU A 456 -2.28 -3.76 -9.91
C GLU A 456 -1.02 -3.16 -10.56
N LEU A 457 -0.82 -3.49 -11.84
CA LEU A 457 0.11 -2.83 -12.75
C LEU A 457 -0.68 -2.09 -13.84
N VAL A 458 -0.38 -0.80 -14.02
CA VAL A 458 -1.02 0.06 -15.03
C VAL A 458 -0.03 0.34 -16.14
N PHE A 459 -0.49 0.19 -17.36
CA PHE A 459 0.26 0.39 -18.59
C PHE A 459 -0.42 1.41 -19.49
N GLU A 460 0.36 2.05 -20.34
CA GLU A 460 -0.13 2.77 -21.51
C GLU A 460 0.34 2.02 -22.76
N VAL A 461 -0.61 1.71 -23.64
CA VAL A 461 -0.43 0.77 -24.75
C VAL A 461 -1.01 1.39 -26.02
N PRO A 462 -0.29 1.39 -27.16
CA PRO A 462 -0.87 1.78 -28.43
C PRO A 462 -2.14 1.00 -28.73
N GLU A 463 -3.18 1.68 -29.21
CA GLU A 463 -4.50 1.09 -29.38
C GLU A 463 -4.47 -0.18 -30.27
N ASN A 464 -3.63 -0.17 -31.30
CA ASN A 464 -3.42 -1.30 -32.21
C ASN A 464 -2.61 -2.47 -31.61
N GLU A 465 -2.02 -2.32 -30.43
CA GLU A 465 -1.24 -3.34 -29.74
C GLU A 465 -1.97 -3.97 -28.54
N VAL A 466 -3.13 -3.44 -28.14
CA VAL A 466 -3.86 -3.85 -26.92
C VAL A 466 -4.13 -5.35 -26.88
N GLU A 467 -4.74 -5.90 -27.94
CA GLU A 467 -5.11 -7.33 -28.00
C GLU A 467 -3.91 -8.26 -27.86
N ARG A 468 -2.75 -7.87 -28.39
CA ARG A 468 -1.50 -8.63 -28.29
C ARG A 468 -0.81 -8.43 -26.94
N THR A 469 -1.00 -7.28 -26.30
CA THR A 469 -0.36 -6.92 -25.03
C THR A 469 -1.00 -7.62 -23.83
N LEU A 470 -2.33 -7.66 -23.78
CA LEU A 470 -3.07 -8.28 -22.66
C LEU A 470 -2.60 -9.70 -22.32
N PRO A 471 -2.47 -10.66 -23.27
CA PRO A 471 -2.03 -12.01 -22.94
C PRO A 471 -0.57 -12.05 -22.46
N VAL A 472 0.32 -11.18 -22.96
CA VAL A 472 1.72 -11.12 -22.52
C VAL A 472 1.80 -10.64 -21.07
N VAL A 473 1.11 -9.55 -20.73
CA VAL A 473 1.08 -8.99 -19.38
C VAL A 473 0.52 -10.02 -18.39
N LYS A 474 -0.64 -10.62 -18.71
CA LYS A 474 -1.25 -11.67 -17.87
C LYS A 474 -0.30 -12.82 -17.64
N LYS A 475 0.33 -13.33 -18.69
CA LYS A 475 1.27 -14.45 -18.59
C LYS A 475 2.45 -14.12 -17.69
N VAL A 476 3.11 -12.96 -17.88
CA VAL A 476 4.26 -12.55 -17.06
C VAL A 476 3.89 -12.46 -15.58
N MET A 477 2.72 -11.89 -15.29
CA MET A 477 2.24 -11.76 -13.91
C MET A 477 1.89 -13.14 -13.31
N VAL A 478 1.17 -14.00 -14.01
CA VAL A 478 0.86 -15.36 -13.52
C VAL A 478 2.14 -16.18 -13.31
N ASP A 479 3.11 -16.07 -14.22
CA ASP A 479 4.36 -16.84 -14.19
C ASP A 479 5.43 -16.23 -13.26
N ALA A 480 5.17 -15.07 -12.64
CA ALA A 480 6.13 -14.34 -11.81
C ALA A 480 6.78 -15.17 -10.68
N PRO A 481 6.06 -16.09 -9.99
CA PRO A 481 6.67 -16.95 -8.97
C PRO A 481 7.76 -17.89 -9.54
N HIS A 482 7.55 -18.42 -10.74
CA HIS A 482 8.40 -19.45 -11.34
C HIS A 482 9.76 -18.89 -11.82
N PRO A 483 10.83 -19.72 -11.91
CA PRO A 483 10.94 -21.06 -11.35
C PRO A 483 11.30 -21.07 -9.85
N ALA A 484 11.41 -19.91 -9.19
CA ALA A 484 11.90 -19.84 -7.80
C ALA A 484 10.93 -20.48 -6.80
N VAL A 485 9.63 -20.29 -7.02
CA VAL A 485 8.57 -20.90 -6.21
C VAL A 485 7.53 -21.50 -7.13
N GLN A 486 7.23 -22.78 -6.94
CA GLN A 486 6.12 -23.46 -7.59
C GLN A 486 4.88 -23.31 -6.71
N LEU A 487 3.87 -22.56 -7.16
CA LEU A 487 2.59 -22.47 -6.46
C LEU A 487 1.66 -23.58 -6.95
N HIS A 488 0.96 -24.23 -6.01
CA HIS A 488 -0.09 -25.21 -6.33
C HIS A 488 -1.44 -24.53 -6.59
N VAL A 489 -1.62 -23.33 -6.05
CA VAL A 489 -2.76 -22.47 -6.33
C VAL A 489 -2.46 -21.60 -7.55
N PRO A 490 -3.26 -21.67 -8.62
CA PRO A 490 -3.03 -20.82 -9.79
C PRO A 490 -3.23 -19.35 -9.41
N LEU A 491 -2.28 -18.48 -9.80
CA LEU A 491 -2.52 -17.05 -9.77
C LEU A 491 -3.48 -16.69 -10.90
N GLN A 492 -4.35 -15.70 -10.65
CA GLN A 492 -5.25 -15.15 -11.66
C GLN A 492 -4.98 -13.66 -11.79
N VAL A 493 -5.01 -13.19 -13.04
CA VAL A 493 -4.82 -11.79 -13.38
C VAL A 493 -5.96 -11.37 -14.30
N ASP A 494 -6.75 -10.42 -13.82
CA ASP A 494 -7.74 -9.75 -14.63
C ASP A 494 -7.08 -8.53 -15.26
N ALA A 495 -7.21 -8.40 -16.59
CA ALA A 495 -6.65 -7.24 -17.28
C ALA A 495 -7.61 -6.74 -18.36
N ARG A 496 -7.79 -5.43 -18.39
CA ARG A 496 -8.71 -4.71 -19.29
C ARG A 496 -8.06 -3.42 -19.79
N ALA A 497 -8.52 -2.96 -20.95
CA ALA A 497 -8.06 -1.75 -21.59
C ALA A 497 -9.20 -0.74 -21.71
N ALA A 498 -8.92 0.53 -21.41
CA ALA A 498 -9.89 1.62 -21.57
C ALA A 498 -9.19 2.97 -21.79
N ASP A 499 -9.97 4.03 -21.98
CA ASP A 499 -9.44 5.38 -22.18
C ASP A 499 -9.00 6.06 -20.87
N ASN A 500 -9.56 5.61 -19.75
CA ASN A 500 -9.22 6.11 -18.42
C ASN A 500 -9.07 4.97 -17.39
N TRP A 501 -8.45 5.29 -16.26
CA TRP A 501 -8.08 4.29 -15.26
C TRP A 501 -9.29 3.67 -14.54
N ASP A 502 -10.40 4.39 -14.35
CA ASP A 502 -11.63 3.83 -13.73
C ASP A 502 -12.29 2.77 -14.61
N GLU A 503 -12.25 2.93 -15.93
CA GLU A 503 -12.85 1.97 -16.87
C GLU A 503 -11.95 0.76 -17.14
N ALA A 504 -10.63 0.94 -17.02
CA ALA A 504 -9.66 -0.15 -17.15
C ALA A 504 -9.63 -1.04 -15.89
N HIS A 505 -9.92 -0.47 -14.72
CA HIS A 505 -10.06 -1.18 -13.44
C HIS A 505 -11.40 -1.93 -13.37
#